data_AF-A0A0H3VCY9-F1
#
_entry.id   AF-A0A0H3VCY9-F1
#
_cell.length_a   1.000
_cell.length_b   1.000
_cell.length_c   1.000
_cell.angle_alpha   90.00
_cell.angle_beta   90.00
_cell.angle_gamma   90.00
#
_symmetry.space_group_name_H-M   'P 1'
#
loop_
_entity.id
_entity.type
_entity.pdbx_description
1 polymer ?
#
loop_
_entity_poly.entity_id
_entity_poly.type
_entity_poly.pdbx_seq_one_letter_code
_entity_poly.pdbx_strand_id
1 'polypeptide(L)'
;VDYTVNYQAGRVQILDPSLQASGTPIQVSVENNSMFGQQTRRYMGFNIEHKISDKFQINGTLINMSERPFTQKTNYGQESVNNTMFGLNGNFSTEVPFFTRLVNKLPNIDTDAPSNLSFRGEFAYLMPGASKIDRFNGESTVYVDDFEGSQSTIDMRSPQSW
;
A
#
# COMPACT_ATOMS: atom_id res chain seq x y z
N VAL A 1 -10.83 -6.26 18.45
CA VAL A 1 -11.23 -5.29 17.40
C VAL A 1 -10.86 -3.95 17.99
N ASP A 2 -9.82 -3.34 17.46
CA ASP A 2 -9.03 -2.39 18.25
C ASP A 2 -9.16 -0.96 17.72
N TYR A 3 -9.86 -0.79 16.60
CA TYR A 3 -10.18 0.50 15.98
C TYR A 3 -11.47 0.43 15.17
N THR A 4 -12.03 1.61 14.89
CA THR A 4 -13.13 1.81 13.93
C THR A 4 -12.81 2.95 12.98
N VAL A 5 -13.40 2.91 11.78
CA VAL A 5 -13.19 3.92 10.75
C VAL A 5 -14.52 4.52 10.34
N ASN A 6 -14.64 5.84 10.45
CA ASN A 6 -15.71 6.59 9.82
C ASN A 6 -15.20 7.11 8.47
N TYR A 7 -15.56 6.40 7.40
CA TYR A 7 -15.14 6.73 6.04
C TYR A 7 -15.70 8.07 5.54
N GLN A 8 -16.92 8.44 5.95
CA GLN A 8 -17.54 9.70 5.52
C GLN A 8 -16.86 10.92 6.14
N ALA A 9 -16.51 10.81 7.42
CA ALA A 9 -15.83 11.88 8.16
C ALA A 9 -14.29 11.80 8.04
N GLY A 10 -13.74 10.78 7.37
CA GLY A 10 -12.30 10.54 7.27
C GLY A 10 -11.61 10.34 8.63
N ARG A 11 -12.31 9.79 9.63
CA ARG A 11 -11.82 9.70 11.01
C ARG A 11 -11.59 8.25 11.43
N VAL A 12 -10.39 7.96 11.92
CA VAL A 12 -10.06 6.69 12.59
C VAL A 12 -10.16 6.89 14.10
N GLN A 13 -10.89 6.01 14.77
CA GLN A 13 -11.00 5.99 16.23
C GLN A 13 -10.34 4.72 16.75
N ILE A 14 -9.31 4.90 17.58
CA ILE A 14 -8.66 3.79 18.29
C ILE A 14 -9.53 3.45 19.49
N LEU A 15 -9.90 2.19 19.65
CA LEU A 15 -10.73 1.71 20.76
C LEU A 15 -9.90 1.12 21.89
N ASP A 16 -8.71 0.61 21.60
CA ASP A 16 -7.83 -0.03 22.57
C ASP A 16 -7.19 1.01 23.53
N PRO A 17 -7.57 1.02 24.82
CA PRO A 17 -7.02 1.96 25.80
C PRO A 17 -5.52 1.75 26.05
N SER A 18 -5.02 0.52 25.87
CA SER A 18 -3.60 0.21 26.06
C SER A 18 -2.76 0.86 24.96
N LEU A 19 -3.23 0.83 23.71
CA LEU A 19 -2.58 1.53 22.60
C LEU A 19 -2.67 3.04 22.76
N GLN A 20 -3.80 3.59 23.23
CA GLN A 20 -3.93 5.03 23.50
C GLN A 20 -2.97 5.51 24.60
N ALA A 21 -2.80 4.73 25.66
CA ALA A 21 -1.91 5.05 26.77
C ALA A 21 -0.42 4.81 26.45
N SER A 22 -0.12 4.05 25.40
CA SER A 22 1.26 3.63 25.10
C SER A 22 2.18 4.75 24.59
N GLY A 23 1.62 5.87 24.11
CA GLY A 23 2.39 6.92 23.43
C GLY A 23 3.03 6.47 22.10
N THR A 24 2.71 5.27 21.62
CA THR A 24 3.25 4.73 20.36
C THR A 24 2.73 5.54 19.18
N PRO A 25 3.59 5.99 18.25
CA PRO A 25 3.13 6.68 17.05
C PRO A 25 2.32 5.73 16.17
N ILE A 26 1.06 6.07 15.91
CA ILE A 26 0.16 5.30 15.05
C ILE A 26 0.23 5.87 13.64
N GLN A 27 0.65 5.04 12.67
CA GLN A 27 0.66 5.39 11.26
C GLN A 27 -0.62 4.88 10.58
N VAL A 28 -1.27 5.76 9.84
CA VAL A 28 -2.48 5.43 9.07
C VAL A 28 -2.22 5.73 7.61
N SER A 29 -2.25 4.69 6.78
CA SER A 29 -2.21 4.83 5.33
C SER A 29 -3.64 4.95 4.81
N VAL A 30 -3.90 5.98 4.01
CA VAL A 30 -5.22 6.24 3.42
C VAL A 30 -5.11 6.16 1.90
N GLU A 31 -6.03 5.44 1.28
CA GLU A 31 -6.23 5.48 -0.16
C GLU A 31 -7.30 6.52 -0.48
N ASN A 32 -6.91 7.61 -1.15
CA ASN A 32 -7.82 8.68 -1.54
C ASN A 32 -8.08 8.62 -3.04
N ASN A 33 -9.36 8.55 -3.43
CA ASN A 33 -9.79 8.51 -4.83
C ASN A 33 -10.17 9.89 -5.39
N SER A 34 -10.13 10.96 -4.58
CA SER A 34 -10.44 12.34 -5.00
C SER A 34 -9.22 13.08 -5.54
N MET A 35 -8.50 12.47 -6.49
CA MET A 35 -7.23 13.03 -6.97
C MET A 35 -7.46 13.78 -8.30
N PHE A 36 -7.36 15.11 -8.27
CA PHE A 36 -7.41 15.96 -9.47
C PHE A 36 -6.00 16.12 -10.06
N GLY A 37 -5.85 15.97 -11.38
CA GLY A 37 -4.59 16.22 -12.08
C GLY A 37 -3.48 15.20 -11.82
N GLN A 38 -3.81 13.95 -11.49
CA GLN A 38 -2.81 12.87 -11.35
C GLN A 38 -2.56 12.11 -12.66
N GLN A 39 -1.35 11.55 -12.75
CA GLN A 39 -0.96 10.64 -13.81
C GLN A 39 -1.88 9.42 -13.82
N THR A 40 -2.24 8.94 -15.01
CA THR A 40 -3.05 7.72 -15.13
C THR A 40 -2.24 6.54 -14.60
N ARG A 41 -2.79 5.83 -13.62
CA ARG A 41 -2.20 4.62 -13.03
C ARG A 41 -2.90 3.39 -13.59
N ARG A 42 -2.13 2.36 -13.91
CA ARG A 42 -2.62 1.04 -14.29
C ARG A 42 -2.10 0.01 -13.29
N TYR A 43 -3.03 -0.66 -12.63
CA TYR A 43 -2.75 -1.75 -11.70
C TYR A 43 -3.29 -3.05 -12.30
N MET A 44 -2.40 -3.97 -12.66
CA MET A 44 -2.76 -5.25 -13.28
C MET A 44 -2.02 -6.37 -12.60
N GLY A 45 -2.66 -7.51 -12.45
CA GLY A 45 -2.01 -8.65 -11.84
C GLY A 45 -2.94 -9.83 -11.73
N PHE A 46 -2.41 -10.91 -11.21
CA PHE A 46 -3.18 -12.08 -10.81
C PHE A 46 -2.70 -12.56 -9.45
N ASN A 47 -3.64 -13.13 -8.71
CA ASN A 47 -3.39 -13.81 -7.47
C ASN A 47 -3.93 -15.24 -7.63
N ILE A 48 -3.06 -16.22 -7.37
CA ILE A 48 -3.40 -17.65 -7.40
C ILE A 48 -3.44 -18.11 -5.97
N GLU A 49 -4.63 -18.50 -5.51
CA GLU A 49 -4.85 -19.12 -4.22
C GLU A 49 -5.00 -20.63 -4.40
N HIS A 50 -4.24 -21.38 -3.59
CA HIS A 50 -4.35 -22.82 -3.55
C HIS A 50 -4.58 -23.31 -2.11
N LYS A 51 -5.74 -23.94 -1.92
CA LYS A 51 -6.11 -24.59 -0.66
C LYS A 51 -5.57 -26.01 -0.64
N ILE A 52 -4.46 -26.22 0.05
CA ILE A 52 -3.84 -27.54 0.21
C ILE A 52 -4.68 -28.40 1.18
N SER A 53 -5.25 -27.78 2.21
CA SER A 53 -6.20 -28.42 3.14
C SER A 53 -7.13 -27.38 3.77
N ASP A 54 -8.11 -27.82 4.56
CA ASP A 54 -8.95 -26.92 5.37
C ASP A 54 -8.17 -26.04 6.36
N LYS A 55 -6.94 -26.43 6.66
CA LYS A 55 -6.06 -25.77 7.64
C LYS A 55 -4.88 -25.05 7.00
N PHE A 56 -4.60 -25.27 5.72
CA PHE A 56 -3.42 -24.72 5.06
C PHE A 56 -3.73 -24.20 3.65
N GLN A 57 -3.38 -22.95 3.43
CA GLN A 57 -3.53 -22.23 2.17
C GLN A 57 -2.21 -21.59 1.78
N ILE A 58 -1.92 -21.59 0.48
CA ILE A 58 -0.78 -20.89 -0.09
C ILE A 58 -1.25 -20.04 -1.27
N ASN A 59 -0.75 -18.80 -1.33
CA ASN A 59 -1.13 -17.81 -2.31
C ASN A 59 0.13 -17.28 -3.02
N GLY A 60 0.09 -17.20 -4.35
CA GLY A 60 1.09 -16.55 -5.18
C GLY A 60 0.50 -15.33 -5.86
N THR A 61 1.21 -14.21 -5.79
CA THR A 61 0.75 -12.93 -6.36
C THR A 61 1.77 -12.40 -7.34
N LEU A 62 1.30 -11.94 -8.50
CA LEU A 62 2.11 -11.14 -9.42
C LEU A 62 1.30 -9.91 -9.81
N ILE A 63 1.84 -8.74 -9.51
CA ILE A 63 1.21 -7.44 -9.77
C ILE A 63 2.20 -6.56 -10.52
N ASN A 64 1.69 -5.79 -11.46
CA ASN A 64 2.37 -4.69 -12.12
C ASN A 64 1.57 -3.40 -11.90
N MET A 65 2.24 -2.39 -11.36
CA MET A 65 1.73 -1.03 -11.21
C MET A 65 2.54 -0.10 -12.11
N SER A 66 1.89 0.45 -13.13
CA SER A 66 2.50 1.37 -14.09
C SER A 66 1.78 2.70 -14.10
N GLU A 67 2.54 3.78 -13.96
CA GLU A 67 2.09 5.14 -14.12
C GLU A 67 2.48 5.66 -15.51
N ARG A 68 1.60 6.46 -16.10
CA ARG A 68 1.83 7.09 -17.40
C ARG A 68 2.20 8.56 -17.18
N PRO A 69 3.40 9.01 -17.60
CA PRO A 69 3.78 10.41 -17.47
C PRO A 69 2.91 11.28 -18.36
N PHE A 70 2.71 12.53 -17.98
CA PHE A 70 1.97 13.51 -18.78
C PHE A 70 2.71 13.88 -20.07
N THR A 71 4.03 13.96 -19.98
CA THR A 71 4.95 14.40 -21.04
C THR A 71 6.07 13.39 -21.22
N GLN A 72 6.86 13.51 -22.30
CA GLN A 72 8.05 12.68 -22.52
C GLN A 72 9.28 13.19 -21.74
N LYS A 73 9.20 14.41 -21.19
CA LYS A 73 10.15 14.96 -20.24
C LYS A 73 9.54 14.87 -18.85
N THR A 74 10.20 14.16 -17.97
CA THR A 74 9.77 14.01 -16.57
C THR A 74 10.69 14.82 -15.68
N ASN A 75 10.11 15.74 -14.92
CA ASN A 75 10.83 16.54 -13.94
C ASN A 75 10.98 15.78 -12.63
N TYR A 76 12.03 16.13 -11.87
CA TYR A 76 12.27 15.57 -10.54
C TYR A 76 11.03 15.73 -9.63
N GLY A 77 10.64 14.64 -8.96
CA GLY A 77 9.45 14.60 -8.11
C GLY A 77 8.12 14.34 -8.83
N GLN A 78 8.11 14.25 -10.16
CA GLN A 78 6.94 13.83 -10.96
C GLN A 78 7.19 12.52 -11.74
N GLU A 79 8.11 11.72 -11.21
CA GLU A 79 8.57 10.46 -11.80
C GLU A 79 7.45 9.43 -11.89
N SER A 80 7.28 8.84 -13.07
CA SER A 80 6.33 7.75 -13.27
C SER A 80 6.99 6.40 -13.02
N VAL A 81 6.37 5.58 -12.18
CA VAL A 81 6.88 4.23 -11.89
C VAL A 81 6.29 3.15 -12.80
N ASN A 82 7.00 2.03 -12.94
CA ASN A 82 6.53 0.80 -13.55
C ASN A 82 7.05 -0.40 -12.75
N ASN A 83 6.45 -0.59 -11.58
CA ASN A 83 6.90 -1.55 -10.60
C ASN A 83 6.19 -2.89 -10.79
N THR A 84 6.94 -3.98 -10.70
CA THR A 84 6.38 -5.32 -10.68
C THR A 84 6.65 -5.95 -9.32
N MET A 85 5.62 -6.40 -8.64
CA MET A 85 5.72 -7.07 -7.35
C MET A 85 5.35 -8.53 -7.50
N PHE A 86 6.22 -9.40 -6.99
CA PHE A 86 5.95 -10.81 -6.81
C PHE A 86 5.77 -11.09 -5.31
N GLY A 87 4.78 -11.89 -4.94
CA GLY A 87 4.49 -12.22 -3.55
C GLY A 87 4.14 -13.69 -3.37
N LEU A 88 4.54 -14.24 -2.23
CA LEU A 88 4.13 -15.55 -1.72
C LEU A 88 3.58 -15.36 -0.31
N ASN A 89 2.42 -15.93 -0.05
CA ASN A 89 1.80 -15.92 1.27
C ASN A 89 1.41 -17.35 1.63
N GLY A 90 1.68 -17.75 2.87
CA GLY A 90 1.23 -19.01 3.44
C GLY A 90 0.44 -18.74 4.72
N ASN A 91 -0.71 -19.39 4.85
CA ASN A 91 -1.55 -19.30 6.04
C ASN A 91 -1.89 -20.70 6.54
N PHE A 92 -1.50 -20.99 7.77
CA PHE A 92 -1.82 -22.22 8.48
C PHE A 92 -2.63 -21.89 9.74
N SER A 93 -3.75 -22.58 9.95
CA SER A 93 -4.56 -22.40 11.16
C SER A 93 -5.13 -23.73 11.62
N THR A 94 -4.92 -24.07 12.89
CA THR A 94 -5.50 -25.27 13.50
C THR A 94 -5.96 -24.99 14.92
N GLU A 95 -7.04 -25.66 15.31
CA GLU A 95 -7.43 -25.74 16.71
C GLU A 95 -6.44 -26.62 17.48
N VAL A 96 -6.10 -26.20 18.70
CA VAL A 96 -5.19 -26.88 19.62
C VAL A 96 -5.88 -27.06 20.98
N PRO A 97 -6.73 -28.10 21.14
CA PRO A 97 -7.45 -28.34 22.39
C PRO A 97 -6.55 -28.58 23.60
N PHE A 98 -5.27 -28.91 23.38
CA PHE A 98 -4.26 -28.98 24.44
C PHE A 98 -4.12 -27.64 25.19
N PHE A 99 -4.18 -26.49 24.49
CA PHE A 99 -4.08 -25.18 25.14
C PHE A 99 -5.33 -24.84 25.95
N THR A 100 -6.53 -25.12 25.44
CA THR A 100 -7.77 -24.97 26.21
C THR A 100 -7.71 -25.80 27.50
N ARG A 101 -7.26 -27.06 27.40
CA ARG A 101 -7.09 -27.92 28.59
C ARG A 101 -6.00 -27.44 29.55
N LEU A 102 -4.93 -26.81 29.06
CA LEU A 102 -3.88 -26.26 29.91
C LEU A 102 -4.40 -25.04 30.69
N VAL A 103 -5.17 -24.18 30.04
CA VAL A 103 -5.81 -23.00 30.68
C VAL A 103 -6.80 -23.44 31.77
N ASN A 104 -7.60 -24.49 31.53
CA ASN A 104 -8.52 -25.04 32.52
C ASN A 104 -7.83 -25.73 33.72
N LYS A 105 -6.48 -25.83 33.75
CA LYS A 105 -5.73 -26.26 34.93
C LYS A 105 -5.38 -25.09 35.87
N LEU A 106 -5.58 -23.85 35.46
CA LEU A 106 -5.36 -22.68 36.30
C LEU A 106 -6.50 -22.55 37.32
N PRO A 107 -6.21 -22.14 38.57
CA PRO A 107 -7.25 -21.94 39.56
C PRO A 107 -8.23 -20.85 39.09
N ASN A 108 -9.52 -21.07 39.31
CA ASN A 108 -10.62 -20.15 39.01
C ASN A 108 -10.87 -19.88 37.50
N ILE A 109 -10.47 -20.77 36.60
CA ILE A 109 -10.77 -20.66 35.15
C ILE A 109 -11.50 -21.92 34.67
N ASP A 110 -12.65 -21.74 34.03
CA ASP A 110 -13.40 -22.77 33.34
C ASP A 110 -13.91 -22.21 32.00
N THR A 111 -13.29 -22.63 30.89
CA THR A 111 -13.64 -22.14 29.55
C THR A 111 -13.73 -23.28 28.54
N ASP A 112 -14.79 -23.24 27.74
CA ASP A 112 -15.03 -24.13 26.60
C ASP A 112 -14.63 -23.48 25.26
N ALA A 113 -14.05 -22.27 25.31
CA ALA A 113 -13.64 -21.57 24.09
C ALA A 113 -12.50 -22.32 23.38
N PRO A 114 -12.61 -22.57 22.05
CA PRO A 114 -11.58 -23.30 21.31
C PRO A 114 -10.31 -22.43 21.18
N SER A 115 -9.17 -23.03 21.51
CA SER A 115 -7.87 -22.39 21.31
C SER A 115 -7.39 -22.61 19.87
N ASN A 116 -7.05 -21.55 19.16
CA ASN A 116 -6.54 -21.62 17.79
C ASN A 116 -5.07 -21.20 17.73
N LEU A 117 -4.26 -21.98 17.02
CA LEU A 117 -2.91 -21.61 16.63
C LEU A 117 -2.91 -21.28 15.14
N SER A 118 -2.52 -20.05 14.82
CA SER A 118 -2.35 -19.61 13.43
C SER A 118 -0.93 -19.15 13.17
N PHE A 119 -0.40 -19.53 12.01
CA PHE A 119 0.90 -19.11 11.51
C PHE A 119 0.72 -18.52 10.12
N ARG A 120 1.23 -17.31 9.92
CA ARG A 120 1.19 -16.60 8.64
C ARG A 120 2.60 -16.21 8.26
N GLY A 121 2.97 -16.54 7.03
CA GLY A 121 4.24 -16.16 6.43
C GLY A 121 3.99 -15.41 5.14
N GLU A 122 4.67 -14.28 4.96
CA GLU A 122 4.58 -13.46 3.76
C GLU A 122 5.98 -13.15 3.25
N PHE A 123 6.15 -13.28 1.95
CA PHE A 123 7.34 -12.85 1.23
C PHE A 123 6.89 -12.02 0.04
N ALA A 124 7.45 -10.83 -0.12
CA ALA A 124 7.20 -9.98 -1.26
C ALA A 124 8.53 -9.45 -1.80
N TYR A 125 8.66 -9.47 -3.12
CA TYR A 125 9.77 -8.91 -3.86
C TYR A 125 9.26 -7.85 -4.82
N LEU A 126 9.76 -6.63 -4.67
CA LEU A 126 9.48 -5.52 -5.56
C LEU A 126 10.62 -5.39 -6.58
N MET A 127 10.29 -5.55 -7.85
CA MET A 127 11.17 -5.17 -8.95
C MET A 127 10.78 -3.75 -9.41
N PRO A 128 11.56 -2.72 -9.05
CA PRO A 128 11.26 -1.36 -9.45
C PRO A 128 11.54 -1.17 -10.94
N GLY A 129 10.78 -0.28 -11.57
CA GLY A 129 10.99 0.10 -12.96
C GLY A 129 10.51 1.53 -13.21
N ALA A 130 10.96 2.11 -14.32
CA ALA A 130 10.51 3.41 -14.79
C ALA A 130 9.60 3.27 -16.01
N SER A 131 8.85 4.32 -16.32
CA SER A 131 8.07 4.36 -17.54
C SER A 131 8.98 4.26 -18.79
N LYS A 132 8.40 3.76 -19.89
CA LYS A 132 9.11 3.71 -21.18
C LYS A 132 8.94 5.00 -21.97
N ILE A 133 7.97 5.84 -21.59
CA ILE A 133 7.55 7.03 -22.33
C ILE A 133 8.47 8.22 -22.08
N ASP A 134 9.10 8.28 -20.91
CA ASP A 134 10.01 9.34 -20.47
C ASP A 134 11.49 8.95 -20.56
N ARG A 135 11.80 8.01 -21.45
CA ARG A 135 13.19 7.63 -21.74
C ARG A 135 13.83 8.59 -22.73
N PHE A 136 15.01 9.10 -22.38
CA PHE A 136 15.87 9.83 -23.29
C PHE A 136 17.00 8.91 -23.75
N ASN A 137 17.19 8.75 -25.07
CA ASN A 137 18.17 7.84 -25.66
C ASN A 137 18.08 6.38 -25.15
N GLY A 138 16.89 5.93 -24.75
CA GLY A 138 16.67 4.57 -24.23
C GLY A 138 16.92 4.39 -22.74
N GLU A 139 17.39 5.43 -22.05
CA GLU A 139 17.67 5.44 -20.61
C GLU A 139 16.57 6.18 -19.85
N SER A 140 16.25 5.70 -18.64
CA SER A 140 15.32 6.42 -17.76
C SER A 140 15.99 7.74 -17.35
N THR A 141 15.35 8.86 -17.70
CA THR A 141 15.93 10.18 -17.53
C THR A 141 14.97 11.06 -16.74
N VAL A 142 15.50 11.69 -15.71
CA VAL A 142 14.78 12.67 -14.90
C VAL A 142 15.50 13.99 -15.02
N TYR A 143 14.76 15.04 -15.36
CA TYR A 143 15.31 16.39 -15.45
C TYR A 143 15.30 17.01 -14.05
N VAL A 144 16.49 17.28 -13.53
CA VAL A 144 16.65 18.06 -12.29
C VAL A 144 16.28 19.53 -12.55
N ASP A 145 16.68 20.05 -13.72
CA ASP A 145 16.28 21.33 -14.27
C ASP A 145 16.36 21.25 -15.81
N ASP A 146 15.30 21.66 -16.50
CA ASP A 146 15.22 21.70 -17.97
C ASP A 146 15.23 23.14 -18.52
N PHE A 147 15.30 24.15 -17.63
CA PHE A 147 15.23 25.58 -17.91
C PHE A 147 13.98 26.05 -18.67
N GLU A 148 12.93 25.23 -18.83
CA GLU A 148 11.70 25.65 -19.53
C GLU A 148 10.95 26.76 -18.76
N GLY A 149 11.04 26.74 -17.43
CA GLY A 149 10.48 27.77 -16.54
C GLY A 149 11.41 28.95 -16.24
N SER A 150 12.59 29.02 -16.86
CA SER A 150 13.60 30.06 -16.56
C SER A 150 13.21 31.46 -17.04
N GLN A 151 12.24 31.55 -17.96
CA GLN A 151 11.70 32.81 -18.46
C GLN A 151 10.18 32.85 -18.25
N SER A 152 9.71 33.93 -17.63
CA SER A 152 8.28 34.24 -17.50
C SER A 152 7.99 35.52 -18.27
N THR A 153 6.97 35.50 -19.13
CA THR A 153 6.55 36.67 -19.90
C THR A 153 5.44 37.41 -19.14
N ILE A 154 5.59 38.74 -19.03
CA ILE A 154 4.53 39.63 -18.56
C ILE A 154 4.06 40.42 -19.76
N ASP A 155 2.79 40.25 -20.15
CA ASP A 155 2.24 40.99 -21.27
C ASP A 155 2.00 42.46 -20.89
N MET A 156 2.71 43.37 -21.56
CA MET A 156 2.60 44.82 -21.38
C MET A 156 1.79 45.51 -22.48
N ARG A 157 1.14 44.75 -23.37
CA ARG A 157 0.43 45.30 -24.54
C ARG A 157 -0.93 45.91 -24.22
N SER A 158 -1.42 45.83 -22.99
CA SER A 158 -2.73 46.37 -22.59
C SER A 158 -2.74 47.91 -22.67
N PRO A 159 -3.46 48.51 -23.63
CA PRO A 159 -3.48 49.97 -23.80
C PRO A 159 -4.19 50.71 -22.65
N GLN A 160 -5.11 50.02 -21.95
CA GLN A 160 -5.82 50.53 -20.77
C GLN A 160 -4.92 50.59 -19.52
N SER A 161 -3.69 50.06 -19.59
CA SER A 161 -2.75 49.99 -18.48
C SER A 161 -1.64 51.06 -18.54
N TRP A 162 -1.69 51.95 -19.55
CA TRP A 162 -0.77 53.08 -19.75
C TRP A 162 -1.37 54.40 -19.24
#